data_AF-A0A507CAI2-F1
#
_entry.id   AF-A0A507CAI2-F1
#
_cell.length_a   1.000
_cell.length_b   1.000
_cell.length_c   1.000
_cell.angle_alpha   90.00
_cell.angle_beta   90.00
_cell.angle_gamma   90.00
#
_symmetry.space_group_name_H-M   'P 1'
#
loop_
_entity.id
_entity.type
_entity.pdbx_description
1 polymer ?
#
loop_
_entity_poly.entity_id
_entity_poly.type
_entity_poly.pdbx_seq_one_letter_code
_entity_poly.pdbx_strand_id
1 'polypeptide(L)'
;MSATFDFGTSLAIPLSLSVNRPELSQVVSLKNGLALVIGQMIGSGVFASPGPVFKHSGSVGMSLIVWILSGFLAMTGSLCYAELGTALPTSGGEFPYLLRAFGSLPSFLFAWTGTLVTRPGSVAIISTVFGDYVGRLIYFGSPHGSAPDWVAKLAAMICVTLLTGINCLSVKIGLRVMDYSTVTKLLGILLIGVVGLASIGKFKDAADANAADIFVGTTSDFGQLSLAMYSALWAYDGWNNLNLVTGELVNPTRNLPRCLIFGPIIVLISYLLANIGYYSVLPSTVVQNSTTIAMDFGHSVFGTAGGIVIPLIVLASTMGASNASIIGGARVSFVAARSGHLPHGLAMIHQTRRTPVTALLAQMALSLLFILVGNYSSLVNFYSMIAWTFYLFAVLALLELRRREPELDRPFRVWLSAPIIFCGVVVFLIGCSILEAPTEAAAAFFFLLSGVPFWYIVVKRDVSWDELASYLLCPPSPLIYIISSLVDKIRGRRRQPQPQSSTVSSAWFAASNLVFRNSSEYHKAPDDNGDDELDFGGLLDDEDDDGVDIFADEYDLDHEMAELNSSSK
;
A
#
# COMPACT_ATOMS: atom_id res chain seq x y z
N MET A 1 -30.57 -8.79 -33.31
CA MET A 1 -29.93 -7.60 -32.70
C MET A 1 -28.99 -8.08 -31.59
N SER A 2 -27.79 -8.52 -31.97
CA SER A 2 -26.71 -8.87 -31.05
C SER A 2 -25.58 -7.87 -31.30
N ALA A 3 -25.46 -6.85 -30.46
CA ALA A 3 -24.31 -5.96 -30.50
C ALA A 3 -23.15 -6.67 -29.78
N THR A 4 -22.36 -7.40 -30.54
CA THR A 4 -21.03 -7.85 -30.15
C THR A 4 -20.18 -6.62 -29.86
N PHE A 5 -19.89 -6.38 -28.58
CA PHE A 5 -18.95 -5.36 -28.13
C PHE A 5 -17.53 -5.81 -28.51
N ASP A 6 -16.96 -5.17 -29.52
CA ASP A 6 -15.59 -5.40 -29.97
C ASP A 6 -14.63 -4.54 -29.14
N PHE A 7 -13.85 -5.18 -28.27
CA PHE A 7 -12.83 -4.55 -27.43
C PHE A 7 -11.46 -4.60 -28.14
N GLY A 8 -11.38 -4.00 -29.32
CA GLY A 8 -10.15 -3.91 -30.12
C GLY A 8 -9.53 -2.51 -30.09
N THR A 9 -8.26 -2.45 -29.68
CA THR A 9 -7.21 -1.64 -30.32
C THR A 9 -7.20 -0.10 -30.24
N SER A 10 -7.30 0.53 -29.07
CA SER A 10 -6.81 1.93 -28.99
C SER A 10 -6.08 2.38 -27.72
N LEU A 11 -5.99 1.57 -26.66
CA LEU A 11 -5.05 1.82 -25.53
C LEU A 11 -4.84 0.58 -24.64
N ALA A 12 -5.09 -0.61 -25.18
CA ALA A 12 -4.53 -1.81 -24.61
C ALA A 12 -3.05 -1.76 -24.97
N ILE A 13 -2.15 -1.59 -24.00
CA ILE A 13 -0.82 -2.15 -24.16
C ILE A 13 -1.08 -3.65 -24.34
N PRO A 14 -0.93 -4.24 -25.53
CA PRO A 14 -1.02 -5.68 -25.66
C PRO A 14 -0.02 -6.29 -24.67
N LEU A 15 -0.40 -7.34 -23.95
CA LEU A 15 0.53 -8.01 -23.02
C LEU A 15 1.85 -8.38 -23.71
N SER A 16 1.87 -8.55 -25.04
CA SER A 16 3.10 -8.73 -25.82
C SER A 16 4.11 -7.58 -25.70
N LEU A 17 3.69 -6.35 -25.42
CA LEU A 17 4.59 -5.22 -25.11
C LEU A 17 5.04 -5.16 -23.65
N SER A 18 4.46 -5.97 -22.75
CA SER A 18 5.02 -6.21 -21.42
C SER A 18 6.04 -7.36 -21.38
N VAL A 19 6.08 -8.20 -22.43
CA VAL A 19 7.06 -9.30 -22.58
C VAL A 19 8.45 -8.79 -22.98
N ASN A 20 8.56 -7.63 -23.62
CA ASN A 20 9.84 -7.05 -24.06
C ASN A 20 10.47 -6.05 -23.05
N ARG A 21 10.18 -6.16 -21.75
CA ARG A 21 11.04 -5.51 -20.74
C ARG A 21 12.17 -6.47 -20.39
N PRO A 22 13.41 -6.00 -20.17
CA PRO A 22 14.45 -6.84 -19.61
C PRO A 22 13.86 -7.52 -18.37
N GLU A 23 13.87 -8.86 -18.36
CA GLU A 23 13.31 -9.65 -17.27
C GLU A 23 13.86 -9.08 -15.95
N LEU A 24 12.95 -8.65 -15.07
CA LEU A 24 13.34 -8.16 -13.75
C LEU A 24 14.19 -9.26 -13.10
N SER A 25 15.38 -8.90 -12.62
CA SER A 25 16.26 -9.90 -12.00
C SER A 25 15.53 -10.54 -10.82
N GLN A 26 15.43 -11.86 -10.85
CA GLN A 26 14.80 -12.63 -9.77
C GLN A 26 15.73 -12.66 -8.56
N VAL A 27 15.57 -11.66 -7.68
CA VAL A 27 16.46 -11.44 -6.51
C VAL A 27 15.77 -11.72 -5.17
N VAL A 28 14.45 -11.83 -5.16
CA VAL A 28 13.68 -12.06 -3.92
C VAL A 28 13.63 -13.55 -3.64
N SER A 29 14.38 -14.01 -2.64
CA SER A 29 14.35 -15.40 -2.17
C SER A 29 13.08 -15.70 -1.35
N LEU A 30 12.83 -16.99 -1.05
CA LEU A 30 11.72 -17.40 -0.16
C LEU A 30 11.78 -16.71 1.23
N LYS A 31 12.97 -16.61 1.81
CA LYS A 31 13.18 -15.94 3.11
C LYS A 31 12.84 -14.46 3.03
N ASN A 32 13.29 -13.81 1.96
CA ASN A 32 13.01 -12.40 1.70
C ASN A 32 11.50 -12.17 1.48
N GLY A 33 10.84 -13.04 0.72
CA GLY A 33 9.40 -12.98 0.50
C GLY A 33 8.58 -13.18 1.78
N LEU A 34 8.97 -14.14 2.63
CA LEU A 34 8.32 -14.37 3.92
C LEU A 34 8.51 -13.19 4.87
N ALA A 35 9.75 -12.66 4.95
CA ALA A 35 10.05 -11.46 5.72
C ALA A 35 9.27 -10.24 5.22
N LEU A 36 9.06 -10.11 3.91
CA LEU A 36 8.23 -9.07 3.33
C LEU A 36 6.76 -9.20 3.75
N VAL A 37 6.16 -10.40 3.64
CA VAL A 37 4.76 -10.62 4.06
C VAL A 37 4.58 -10.34 5.55
N ILE A 38 5.42 -10.95 6.39
CA ILE A 38 5.35 -10.77 7.86
C ILE A 38 5.63 -9.32 8.22
N GLY A 39 6.66 -8.71 7.63
CA GLY A 39 7.07 -7.34 7.90
C GLY A 39 6.04 -6.31 7.44
N GLN A 40 5.27 -6.57 6.38
CA GLN A 40 4.21 -5.66 5.94
C GLN A 40 2.94 -5.83 6.77
N MET A 41 2.55 -7.08 7.08
CA MET A 41 1.37 -7.34 7.91
C MET A 41 1.57 -6.83 9.34
N ILE A 42 2.74 -7.09 9.94
CA ILE A 42 3.07 -6.61 11.28
C ILE A 42 3.43 -5.13 11.22
N GLY A 43 2.44 -4.28 11.44
CA GLY A 43 2.57 -2.82 11.44
C GLY A 43 2.16 -2.17 12.77
N SER A 44 1.51 -1.02 12.68
CA SER A 44 0.90 -0.32 13.82
C SER A 44 -0.37 -1.01 14.35
N GLY A 45 -1.03 -1.83 13.52
CA GLY A 45 -2.34 -2.39 13.82
C GLY A 45 -2.39 -3.23 15.09
N VAL A 46 -1.39 -4.07 15.36
CA VAL A 46 -1.35 -4.88 16.60
C VAL A 46 -1.28 -4.04 17.88
N PHE A 47 -0.79 -2.80 17.78
CA PHE A 47 -0.64 -1.88 18.91
C PHE A 47 -1.83 -0.92 19.08
N ALA A 48 -2.61 -0.70 18.01
CA ALA A 48 -3.72 0.26 18.01
C ALA A 48 -5.11 -0.42 17.94
N SER A 49 -5.24 -1.53 17.23
CA SER A 49 -6.51 -2.25 17.04
C SER A 49 -7.08 -2.96 18.28
N PRO A 50 -6.30 -3.46 19.27
CA PRO A 50 -6.87 -4.20 20.40
C PRO A 50 -7.96 -3.44 21.18
N GLY A 51 -7.80 -2.12 21.36
CA GLY A 51 -8.77 -1.30 22.08
C GLY A 51 -10.12 -1.21 21.36
N PRO A 52 -10.17 -0.74 20.10
CA PRO A 52 -11.38 -0.75 19.29
C PRO A 52 -12.02 -2.14 19.15
N VAL A 53 -11.22 -3.19 18.90
CA VAL A 53 -11.75 -4.57 18.78
C VAL A 53 -12.45 -4.99 20.07
N PHE A 54 -11.81 -4.76 21.22
CA PHE A 54 -12.39 -5.15 22.51
C PHE A 54 -13.60 -4.29 22.87
N LYS A 55 -13.57 -2.98 22.58
CA LYS A 55 -14.70 -2.06 22.79
C LYS A 55 -15.96 -2.50 22.06
N HIS A 56 -15.83 -2.96 20.82
CA HIS A 56 -16.95 -3.40 20.01
C HIS A 56 -17.35 -4.87 20.26
N SER A 57 -16.41 -5.72 20.65
CA SER A 57 -16.69 -7.13 20.98
C SER A 57 -17.33 -7.31 22.36
N GLY A 58 -17.05 -6.40 23.29
CA GLY A 58 -17.58 -6.36 24.65
C GLY A 58 -16.91 -7.32 25.64
N SER A 59 -16.31 -8.43 25.17
CA SER A 59 -15.67 -9.45 26.02
C SER A 59 -14.31 -9.90 25.49
N VAL A 60 -13.50 -10.51 26.38
CA VAL A 60 -12.19 -11.09 26.07
C VAL A 60 -12.35 -12.22 25.05
N GLY A 61 -13.26 -13.16 25.32
CA GLY A 61 -13.50 -14.32 24.49
C GLY A 61 -13.97 -13.93 23.08
N MET A 62 -14.92 -12.99 22.97
CA MET A 62 -15.39 -12.54 21.67
C MET A 62 -14.32 -11.77 20.89
N SER A 63 -13.51 -10.95 21.58
CA SER A 63 -12.39 -10.25 20.95
C SER A 63 -11.38 -11.23 20.32
N LEU A 64 -11.01 -12.29 21.03
CA LEU A 64 -10.12 -13.33 20.49
C LEU A 64 -10.74 -14.06 19.30
N ILE A 65 -12.04 -14.35 19.34
CA ILE A 65 -12.76 -14.91 18.19
C ILE A 65 -12.70 -13.97 16.99
N VAL A 66 -12.88 -12.65 17.18
CA VAL A 66 -12.75 -11.66 16.11
C VAL A 66 -11.35 -11.68 15.49
N TRP A 67 -10.29 -11.72 16.30
CA TRP A 67 -8.92 -11.86 15.79
C TRP A 67 -8.72 -13.14 14.97
N ILE A 68 -9.24 -14.27 15.45
CA ILE A 68 -9.18 -15.56 14.75
C ILE A 68 -9.93 -15.50 13.41
N LEU A 69 -11.18 -15.01 13.41
CA LEU A 69 -12.01 -14.91 12.21
C LEU A 69 -11.40 -13.96 11.19
N SER A 70 -10.88 -12.80 11.62
CA SER A 70 -10.19 -11.85 10.75
C SER A 70 -8.90 -12.44 10.16
N GLY A 71 -8.14 -13.22 10.94
CA GLY A 71 -6.95 -13.91 10.44
C GLY A 71 -7.27 -15.01 9.43
N PHE A 72 -8.33 -15.79 9.65
CA PHE A 72 -8.82 -16.76 8.67
C PHE A 72 -9.32 -16.09 7.39
N LEU A 73 -10.03 -14.96 7.51
CA LEU A 73 -10.45 -14.19 6.34
C LEU A 73 -9.24 -13.69 5.54
N ALA A 74 -8.25 -13.11 6.21
CA ALA A 74 -7.00 -12.68 5.59
C ALA A 74 -6.27 -13.86 4.90
N MET A 75 -6.26 -15.05 5.52
CA MET A 75 -5.69 -16.25 4.91
C MET A 75 -6.44 -16.69 3.65
N THR A 76 -7.78 -16.66 3.65
CA THR A 76 -8.55 -16.98 2.44
C THR A 76 -8.29 -15.99 1.30
N GLY A 77 -8.14 -14.69 1.60
CA GLY A 77 -7.75 -13.68 0.60
C GLY A 77 -6.33 -13.91 0.07
N SER A 78 -5.38 -14.17 0.96
CA SER A 78 -3.99 -14.48 0.64
C SER A 78 -3.85 -15.70 -0.27
N LEU A 79 -4.63 -16.76 -0.02
CA LEU A 79 -4.67 -17.95 -0.87
C LEU A 79 -5.23 -17.67 -2.27
N CYS A 80 -6.26 -16.82 -2.38
CA CYS A 80 -6.79 -16.40 -3.68
C CYS A 80 -5.74 -15.61 -4.48
N TYR A 81 -4.96 -14.76 -3.80
CA TYR A 81 -3.86 -14.02 -4.41
C TYR A 81 -2.66 -14.91 -4.76
N ALA A 82 -2.44 -16.00 -4.04
CA ALA A 82 -1.43 -17.00 -4.41
C ALA A 82 -1.77 -17.65 -5.76
N GLU A 83 -3.05 -17.98 -6.01
CA GLU A 83 -3.47 -18.49 -7.33
C GLU A 83 -3.34 -17.43 -8.41
N LEU A 84 -3.82 -16.20 -8.17
CA LEU A 84 -3.69 -15.11 -9.14
C LEU A 84 -2.23 -14.81 -9.48
N GLY A 85 -1.35 -14.71 -8.48
CA GLY A 85 0.05 -14.37 -8.70
C GLY A 85 0.88 -15.52 -9.26
N THR A 86 0.49 -16.79 -9.06
CA THR A 86 1.14 -17.91 -9.75
C THR A 86 0.65 -18.09 -11.19
N ALA A 87 -0.62 -17.77 -11.47
CA ALA A 87 -1.19 -17.80 -12.82
C ALA A 87 -0.76 -16.60 -13.68
N LEU A 88 -0.59 -15.43 -13.06
CA LEU A 88 -0.16 -14.18 -13.70
C LEU A 88 1.05 -13.61 -12.92
N PRO A 89 2.27 -14.13 -13.14
CA PRO A 89 3.48 -13.76 -12.41
C PRO A 89 4.06 -12.40 -12.86
N THR A 90 3.20 -11.40 -12.98
CA THR A 90 3.58 -10.03 -13.35
C THR A 90 3.64 -9.14 -12.10
N SER A 91 4.67 -8.31 -11.99
CA SER A 91 4.74 -7.27 -10.96
C SER A 91 3.64 -6.22 -11.17
N GLY A 92 3.10 -5.68 -10.07
CA GLY A 92 2.02 -4.69 -10.09
C GLY A 92 0.78 -5.03 -9.25
N GLY A 93 0.74 -6.21 -8.62
CA GLY A 93 -0.31 -6.57 -7.66
C GLY A 93 -1.68 -6.72 -8.31
N GLU A 94 -2.69 -6.02 -7.80
CA GLU A 94 -4.07 -6.12 -8.29
C GLU A 94 -4.27 -5.52 -9.67
N PHE A 95 -3.43 -4.55 -10.07
CA PHE A 95 -3.54 -3.86 -11.34
C PHE A 95 -3.60 -4.83 -12.54
N PRO A 96 -2.60 -5.71 -12.77
CA PRO A 96 -2.65 -6.66 -13.88
C PRO A 96 -3.82 -7.65 -13.79
N TYR A 97 -4.24 -8.04 -12.59
CA TYR A 97 -5.35 -8.99 -12.41
C TYR A 97 -6.68 -8.37 -12.86
N LEU A 98 -6.94 -7.14 -12.43
CA LEU A 98 -8.14 -6.39 -12.81
C LEU A 98 -8.14 -6.06 -14.30
N LEU A 99 -6.98 -5.70 -14.85
CA LEU A 99 -6.82 -5.42 -16.27
C LEU A 99 -7.17 -6.64 -17.13
N ARG A 100 -6.70 -7.84 -16.75
CA ARG A 100 -6.95 -9.07 -17.49
C ARG A 100 -8.41 -9.53 -17.37
N ALA A 101 -9.02 -9.43 -16.20
CA ALA A 101 -10.38 -9.93 -15.97
C ALA A 101 -11.49 -8.97 -16.45
N PHE A 102 -11.34 -7.66 -16.15
CA PHE A 102 -12.40 -6.67 -16.33
C PHE A 102 -12.03 -5.52 -17.28
N GLY A 103 -10.77 -5.43 -17.72
CA GLY A 103 -10.30 -4.39 -18.63
C GLY A 103 -9.79 -3.13 -17.94
N SER A 104 -9.64 -2.04 -18.71
CA SER A 104 -8.89 -0.87 -18.28
C SER A 104 -9.56 -0.02 -17.21
N LEU A 105 -10.90 0.01 -17.13
CA LEU A 105 -11.61 0.88 -16.18
C LEU A 105 -11.34 0.47 -14.71
N PRO A 106 -11.61 -0.78 -14.26
CA PRO A 106 -11.34 -1.15 -12.86
C PRO A 106 -9.84 -1.08 -12.51
N SER A 107 -8.97 -1.41 -13.46
CA SER A 107 -7.52 -1.29 -13.30
C SER A 107 -7.08 0.18 -13.10
N PHE A 108 -7.65 1.11 -13.86
CA PHE A 108 -7.41 2.53 -13.68
C PHE A 108 -7.95 3.04 -12.35
N LEU A 109 -9.18 2.65 -11.97
CA LEU A 109 -9.76 3.03 -10.69
C LEU A 109 -8.89 2.57 -9.52
N PHE A 110 -8.32 1.36 -9.59
CA PHE A 110 -7.37 0.86 -8.59
C PHE A 110 -6.12 1.74 -8.49
N ALA A 111 -5.51 2.11 -9.62
CA ALA A 111 -4.35 3.00 -9.63
C ALA A 111 -4.70 4.41 -9.10
N TRP A 112 -5.86 4.94 -9.51
CA TRP A 112 -6.39 6.24 -9.11
C TRP A 112 -6.60 6.33 -7.60
N THR A 113 -7.40 5.43 -7.02
CA THR A 113 -7.64 5.42 -5.58
C THR A 113 -6.42 4.96 -4.80
N GLY A 114 -5.61 4.06 -5.37
CA GLY A 114 -4.36 3.60 -4.78
C GLY A 114 -3.41 4.75 -4.50
N THR A 115 -3.19 5.62 -5.49
CA THR A 115 -2.31 6.78 -5.37
C THR A 115 -2.92 7.90 -4.54
N LEU A 116 -4.21 8.22 -4.73
CA LEU A 116 -4.82 9.39 -4.07
C LEU A 116 -5.28 9.11 -2.63
N VAL A 117 -5.66 7.87 -2.33
CA VAL A 117 -6.36 7.54 -1.10
C VAL A 117 -5.71 6.42 -0.32
N THR A 118 -5.58 5.23 -0.90
CA THR A 118 -5.15 4.03 -0.16
C THR A 118 -3.73 4.19 0.37
N ARG A 119 -2.76 4.56 -0.47
CA ARG A 119 -1.36 4.70 -0.03
C ARG A 119 -1.12 5.87 0.93
N PRO A 120 -1.60 7.10 0.65
CA PRO A 120 -1.47 8.19 1.63
C PRO A 120 -2.29 7.94 2.90
N GLY A 121 -3.46 7.31 2.79
CA GLY A 121 -4.31 6.95 3.92
C GLY A 121 -3.66 5.95 4.86
N SER A 122 -3.00 4.91 4.32
CA SER A 122 -2.22 3.97 5.13
C SER A 122 -1.07 4.65 5.87
N VAL A 123 -0.32 5.53 5.21
CA VAL A 123 0.73 6.36 5.86
C VAL A 123 0.14 7.22 6.98
N ALA A 124 -1.00 7.87 6.73
CA ALA A 124 -1.68 8.70 7.71
C ALA A 124 -2.10 7.89 8.95
N ILE A 125 -2.74 6.73 8.77
CA ILE A 125 -3.18 5.87 9.89
C ILE A 125 -2.00 5.44 10.76
N ILE A 126 -0.92 4.94 10.13
CA ILE A 126 0.26 4.47 10.86
C ILE A 126 0.93 5.63 11.62
N SER A 127 1.05 6.80 10.99
CA SER A 127 1.67 7.96 11.60
C SER A 127 0.80 8.60 12.70
N THR A 128 -0.53 8.51 12.63
CA THR A 128 -1.40 8.90 13.75
C THR A 128 -1.11 8.06 14.99
N VAL A 129 -0.94 6.74 14.84
CA VAL A 129 -0.54 5.86 15.96
C VAL A 129 0.82 6.27 16.53
N PHE A 130 1.81 6.57 15.66
CA PHE A 130 3.09 7.13 16.11
C PHE A 130 2.88 8.41 16.96
N GLY A 131 2.03 9.31 16.48
CA GLY A 131 1.67 10.55 17.16
C GLY A 131 1.07 10.32 18.55
N ASP A 132 0.12 9.39 18.68
CA ASP A 132 -0.54 9.06 19.95
C ASP A 132 0.47 8.54 20.98
N TYR A 133 1.40 7.67 20.55
CA TYR A 133 2.47 7.15 21.40
C TYR A 133 3.47 8.25 21.82
N VAL A 134 3.87 9.15 20.92
CA VAL A 134 4.74 10.30 21.27
C VAL A 134 4.03 11.25 22.23
N GLY A 135 2.78 11.61 21.93
CA GLY A 135 1.99 12.50 22.78
C GLY A 135 1.89 11.94 24.19
N ARG A 136 1.56 10.65 24.32
CA ARG A 136 1.45 10.00 25.63
C ARG A 136 2.79 9.91 26.36
N LEU A 137 3.91 9.74 25.66
CA LEU A 137 5.26 9.78 26.26
C LEU A 137 5.63 11.17 26.78
N ILE A 138 5.33 12.24 26.03
CA ILE A 138 5.64 13.62 26.46
C ILE A 138 4.86 13.99 27.71
N TYR A 139 3.61 13.53 27.81
CA TYR A 139 2.73 13.81 28.95
C TYR A 139 2.77 12.73 30.03
N PHE A 140 3.73 11.81 29.95
CA PHE A 140 3.89 10.73 30.90
C PHE A 140 4.19 11.30 32.30
N GLY A 141 3.27 11.08 33.25
CA GLY A 141 3.36 11.62 34.62
C GLY A 141 2.83 13.04 34.82
N SER A 142 2.23 13.67 33.80
CA SER A 142 1.59 14.98 33.95
C SER A 142 0.28 14.88 34.74
N PRO A 143 -0.04 15.85 35.63
CA PRO A 143 -1.30 15.87 36.39
C PRO A 143 -2.57 15.89 35.52
N HIS A 144 -2.46 16.24 34.23
CA HIS A 144 -3.59 16.40 33.31
C HIS A 144 -3.85 15.19 32.39
N GLY A 145 -3.24 14.03 32.65
CA GLY A 145 -3.72 12.69 32.26
C GLY A 145 -3.77 12.29 30.77
N SER A 146 -3.91 13.23 29.83
CA SER A 146 -4.05 12.98 28.39
C SER A 146 -3.36 14.07 27.58
N ALA A 147 -2.55 13.67 26.59
CA ALA A 147 -1.94 14.60 25.66
C ALA A 147 -3.02 15.26 24.79
N PRO A 148 -2.96 16.58 24.54
CA PRO A 148 -3.86 17.23 23.60
C PRO A 148 -3.72 16.64 22.19
N ASP A 149 -4.84 16.46 21.48
CA ASP A 149 -4.87 15.86 20.13
C ASP A 149 -3.93 16.54 19.12
N TRP A 150 -3.74 17.86 19.24
CA TRP A 150 -2.85 18.60 18.35
C TRP A 150 -1.39 18.19 18.49
N VAL A 151 -0.96 17.72 19.68
CA VAL A 151 0.41 17.24 19.92
C VAL A 151 0.63 15.94 19.16
N ALA A 152 -0.32 15.00 19.26
CA ALA A 152 -0.27 13.75 18.53
C ALA A 152 -0.27 13.98 17.01
N LYS A 153 -1.17 14.84 16.51
CA LYS A 153 -1.21 15.21 15.09
C LYS A 153 0.09 15.88 14.61
N LEU A 154 0.67 16.77 15.41
CA LEU A 154 1.94 17.42 15.07
C LEU A 154 3.10 16.41 15.01
N ALA A 155 3.20 15.52 16.00
CA ALA A 155 4.20 14.46 16.02
C ALA A 155 4.06 13.52 14.81
N ALA A 156 2.83 13.16 14.43
CA ALA A 156 2.54 12.38 13.22
C ALA A 156 3.02 13.09 11.94
N MET A 157 2.71 14.39 11.78
CA MET A 157 3.13 15.19 10.63
C MET A 157 4.66 15.34 10.54
N ILE A 158 5.33 15.53 11.68
CA ILE A 158 6.80 15.58 11.76
C ILE A 158 7.40 14.25 11.31
N CYS A 159 6.84 13.13 11.78
CA CYS A 159 7.27 11.78 11.38
C CYS A 159 7.19 11.58 9.86
N VAL A 160 6.03 11.88 9.24
CA VAL A 160 5.85 11.75 7.79
C VAL A 160 6.82 12.65 7.02
N THR A 161 7.00 13.89 7.47
CA THR A 161 7.87 14.87 6.80
C THR A 161 9.34 14.44 6.88
N LEU A 162 9.80 13.97 8.04
CA LEU A 162 11.15 13.45 8.23
C LEU A 162 11.41 12.20 7.36
N LEU A 163 10.51 11.23 7.38
CA LEU A 163 10.66 10.01 6.59
C LEU A 163 10.63 10.31 5.09
N THR A 164 9.74 11.19 4.65
CA THR A 164 9.71 11.63 3.24
C THR A 164 11.00 12.35 2.88
N GLY A 165 11.50 13.24 3.74
CA GLY A 165 12.79 13.91 3.57
C GLY A 165 13.94 12.92 3.41
N ILE A 166 14.04 11.92 4.28
CA ILE A 166 15.05 10.84 4.20
C ILE A 166 14.96 10.12 2.85
N ASN A 167 13.76 9.76 2.39
CA ASN A 167 13.58 9.05 1.12
C ASN A 167 13.86 9.93 -0.11
N CYS A 168 13.59 11.24 -0.02
CA CYS A 168 14.00 12.20 -1.03
C CYS A 168 15.53 12.33 -1.11
N LEU A 169 16.22 12.22 0.05
CA LEU A 169 17.67 12.26 0.15
C LEU A 169 18.34 10.98 -0.35
N SER A 170 17.90 9.83 0.12
CA SER A 170 18.44 8.52 -0.25
C SER A 170 17.47 7.40 0.09
N VAL A 171 17.00 6.70 -0.94
CA VAL A 171 16.17 5.49 -0.79
C VAL A 171 16.93 4.38 -0.05
N LYS A 172 18.26 4.32 -0.17
CA LYS A 172 19.09 3.32 0.54
C LYS A 172 19.00 3.48 2.05
N ILE A 173 19.01 4.72 2.54
CA ILE A 173 18.86 5.00 3.98
C ILE A 173 17.44 4.63 4.43
N GLY A 174 16.43 4.98 3.64
CA GLY A 174 15.05 4.57 3.88
C GLY A 174 14.91 3.05 4.03
N LEU A 175 15.52 2.26 3.13
CA LEU A 175 15.48 0.80 3.22
C LEU A 175 16.13 0.28 4.52
N ARG A 176 17.29 0.81 4.91
CA ARG A 176 17.94 0.41 6.19
C ARG A 176 17.05 0.70 7.39
N VAL A 177 16.38 1.87 7.44
CA VAL A 177 15.44 2.22 8.52
C VAL A 177 14.30 1.19 8.61
N MET A 178 13.77 0.76 7.48
CA MET A 178 12.73 -0.28 7.41
C MET A 178 13.23 -1.62 7.94
N ASP A 179 14.45 -2.04 7.57
CA ASP A 179 15.03 -3.31 7.98
C ASP A 179 15.23 -3.38 9.51
N TYR A 180 15.88 -2.36 10.09
CA TYR A 180 16.08 -2.28 11.54
C TYR A 180 14.77 -2.24 12.32
N SER A 181 13.78 -1.50 11.81
CA SER A 181 12.44 -1.42 12.41
C SER A 181 11.72 -2.77 12.38
N THR A 182 11.95 -3.58 11.34
CA THR A 182 11.32 -4.90 11.19
C THR A 182 11.84 -5.90 12.20
N VAL A 183 13.14 -5.90 12.47
CA VAL A 183 13.72 -6.74 13.55
C VAL A 183 13.17 -6.29 14.91
N THR A 184 13.14 -4.98 15.16
CA THR A 184 12.69 -4.40 16.42
C THR A 184 11.24 -4.75 16.75
N LYS A 185 10.33 -4.67 15.78
CA LYS A 185 8.91 -4.96 16.01
C LYS A 185 8.61 -6.44 16.24
N LEU A 186 9.33 -7.35 15.58
CA LEU A 186 9.21 -8.80 15.82
C LEU A 186 9.62 -9.16 17.25
N LEU A 187 10.74 -8.60 17.71
CA LEU A 187 11.20 -8.78 19.10
C LEU A 187 10.19 -8.18 20.09
N GLY A 188 9.62 -7.00 19.80
CA GLY A 188 8.62 -6.36 20.64
C GLY A 188 7.37 -7.20 20.84
N ILE A 189 6.83 -7.80 19.77
CA ILE A 189 5.64 -8.65 19.86
C ILE A 189 5.93 -9.95 20.60
N LEU A 190 7.09 -10.57 20.32
CA LEU A 190 7.51 -11.77 21.03
C LEU A 190 7.67 -11.50 22.53
N LEU A 191 8.27 -10.36 22.89
CA LEU A 191 8.42 -9.93 24.29
C LEU A 191 7.05 -9.79 24.97
N ILE A 192 6.12 -9.03 24.37
CA ILE A 192 4.77 -8.84 24.92
C ILE A 192 4.06 -10.18 25.08
N GLY A 193 4.18 -11.06 24.08
CA GLY A 193 3.58 -12.38 24.11
C GLY A 193 4.11 -13.29 25.20
N VAL A 194 5.44 -13.45 25.29
CA VAL A 194 6.09 -14.31 26.29
C VAL A 194 5.87 -13.78 27.71
N VAL A 195 6.04 -12.48 27.92
CA VAL A 195 5.83 -11.84 29.22
C VAL A 195 4.36 -11.92 29.62
N GLY A 196 3.45 -11.72 28.66
CA GLY A 196 2.02 -11.86 28.85
C GLY A 196 1.62 -13.26 29.31
N LEU A 197 2.07 -14.30 28.61
CA LEU A 197 1.85 -15.69 29.02
C LEU A 197 2.42 -15.99 30.40
N ALA A 198 3.63 -15.49 30.71
CA ALA A 198 4.24 -15.66 32.02
C ALA A 198 3.52 -14.89 33.13
N SER A 199 2.61 -13.96 32.79
CA SER A 199 1.86 -13.11 33.71
C SER A 199 0.45 -13.58 34.00
N ILE A 200 -0.03 -14.61 33.29
CA ILE A 200 -1.37 -15.19 33.49
C ILE A 200 -1.56 -15.57 34.97
N GLY A 201 -2.64 -15.06 35.57
CA GLY A 201 -3.00 -15.32 36.97
C GLY A 201 -2.17 -14.59 38.02
N LYS A 202 -1.21 -13.73 37.63
CA LYS A 202 -0.40 -12.93 38.59
C LYS A 202 -1.06 -11.59 38.92
N PHE A 203 -1.79 -11.00 37.98
CA PHE A 203 -2.42 -9.68 38.13
C PHE A 203 -3.89 -9.84 38.51
N LYS A 204 -4.31 -9.39 39.70
CA LYS A 204 -5.69 -9.57 40.19
C LYS A 204 -6.73 -8.74 39.43
N ASP A 205 -6.33 -7.60 38.88
CA ASP A 205 -7.21 -6.67 38.16
C ASP A 205 -7.19 -6.89 36.64
N ALA A 206 -6.47 -7.90 36.16
CA ALA A 206 -6.40 -8.19 34.73
C ALA A 206 -7.77 -8.63 34.17
N ALA A 207 -7.96 -8.41 32.87
CA ALA A 207 -9.21 -8.72 32.17
C ALA A 207 -9.55 -10.23 32.20
N ASP A 208 -8.54 -11.10 32.27
CA ASP A 208 -8.69 -12.54 32.44
C ASP A 208 -8.85 -12.97 33.92
N ALA A 209 -8.26 -12.23 34.86
CA ALA A 209 -8.20 -12.60 36.27
C ALA A 209 -9.54 -12.55 37.01
N ASN A 210 -10.50 -11.74 36.54
CA ASN A 210 -11.86 -11.66 37.08
C ASN A 210 -12.86 -12.57 36.34
N ALA A 211 -12.43 -13.31 35.32
CA ALA A 211 -13.32 -14.06 34.45
C ALA A 211 -13.44 -15.53 34.89
N ALA A 212 -14.43 -15.83 35.73
CA ALA A 212 -14.98 -17.20 35.78
C ALA A 212 -15.57 -17.61 34.40
N ASP A 213 -15.93 -16.61 33.58
CA ASP A 213 -16.35 -16.74 32.18
C ASP A 213 -15.77 -15.56 31.35
N ILE A 214 -15.01 -15.89 30.30
CA ILE A 214 -14.33 -14.92 29.42
C ILE A 214 -15.30 -14.25 28.41
N PHE A 215 -16.56 -14.69 28.35
CA PHE A 215 -17.60 -14.17 27.45
C PHE A 215 -18.58 -13.20 28.12
N VAL A 216 -18.35 -12.83 29.38
CA VAL A 216 -19.18 -11.84 30.07
C VAL A 216 -19.10 -10.49 29.36
N GLY A 217 -20.26 -9.89 29.05
CA GLY A 217 -20.35 -8.60 28.37
C GLY A 217 -20.27 -8.68 26.83
N THR A 218 -20.36 -9.89 26.25
CA THR A 218 -20.36 -10.08 24.79
C THR A 218 -21.51 -9.32 24.13
N THR A 219 -21.17 -8.50 23.13
CA THR A 219 -22.14 -7.82 22.28
C THR A 219 -22.80 -8.81 21.32
N SER A 220 -24.14 -8.78 21.22
CA SER A 220 -24.91 -9.58 20.25
C SER A 220 -25.24 -8.83 18.95
N ASP A 221 -24.86 -7.56 18.87
CA ASP A 221 -25.10 -6.70 17.72
C ASP A 221 -24.07 -6.96 16.60
N PHE A 222 -24.58 -7.39 15.44
CA PHE A 222 -23.78 -7.66 14.25
C PHE A 222 -23.11 -6.40 13.69
N GLY A 223 -23.70 -5.21 13.89
CA GLY A 223 -23.12 -3.93 13.47
C GLY A 223 -21.80 -3.67 14.20
N GLN A 224 -21.80 -3.73 15.52
CA GLN A 224 -20.58 -3.58 16.33
C GLN A 224 -19.55 -4.67 16.04
N LEU A 225 -19.98 -5.92 15.86
CA LEU A 225 -19.06 -7.00 15.52
C LEU A 225 -18.35 -6.75 14.18
N SER A 226 -19.04 -6.17 13.20
CA SER A 226 -18.44 -5.79 11.93
C SER A 226 -17.35 -4.71 12.09
N LEU A 227 -17.57 -3.71 12.96
CA LEU A 227 -16.58 -2.67 13.28
C LEU A 227 -15.36 -3.25 14.01
N ALA A 228 -15.58 -4.23 14.90
CA ALA A 228 -14.51 -4.99 15.53
C ALA A 228 -13.68 -5.74 14.48
N MET A 229 -14.34 -6.42 13.54
CA MET A 229 -13.67 -7.12 12.45
C MET A 229 -12.85 -6.16 11.59
N TYR A 230 -13.37 -4.99 11.21
CA TYR A 230 -12.58 -3.98 10.45
C TYR A 230 -11.32 -3.54 11.18
N SER A 231 -11.44 -3.27 12.48
CA SER A 231 -10.30 -2.89 13.31
C SER A 231 -9.24 -3.99 13.36
N ALA A 232 -9.64 -5.25 13.48
CA ALA A 232 -8.74 -6.40 13.42
C ALA A 232 -8.16 -6.63 12.01
N LEU A 233 -8.96 -6.45 10.96
CA LEU A 233 -8.57 -6.62 9.57
C LEU A 233 -7.57 -5.57 9.11
N TRP A 234 -7.63 -4.35 9.63
CA TRP A 234 -6.57 -3.35 9.47
C TRP A 234 -5.22 -3.90 9.97
N ALA A 235 -5.19 -4.60 11.10
CA ALA A 235 -3.96 -5.17 11.61
C ALA A 235 -3.42 -6.32 10.76
N TYR A 236 -4.30 -7.04 10.04
CA TYR A 236 -3.88 -8.09 9.10
C TYR A 236 -3.57 -7.57 7.70
N ASP A 237 -3.77 -6.29 7.41
CA ASP A 237 -3.53 -5.74 6.08
C ASP A 237 -2.05 -5.83 5.68
N GLY A 238 -1.77 -6.17 4.43
CA GLY A 238 -0.42 -6.14 3.87
C GLY A 238 0.05 -7.42 3.17
N TRP A 239 -0.70 -8.53 3.29
CA TRP A 239 -0.38 -9.82 2.65
C TRP A 239 -0.30 -9.72 1.11
N ASN A 240 -1.07 -8.81 0.50
CA ASN A 240 -1.10 -8.57 -0.94
C ASN A 240 0.17 -7.87 -1.49
N ASN A 241 1.01 -7.27 -0.64
CA ASN A 241 2.19 -6.54 -1.12
C ASN A 241 3.24 -7.46 -1.77
N LEU A 242 3.27 -8.75 -1.44
CA LEU A 242 4.15 -9.70 -2.12
C LEU A 242 3.79 -9.84 -3.60
N ASN A 243 2.51 -9.72 -3.95
CA ASN A 243 2.05 -9.77 -5.33
C ASN A 243 2.54 -8.58 -6.18
N LEU A 244 2.91 -7.46 -5.55
CA LEU A 244 3.48 -6.30 -6.25
C LEU A 244 4.87 -6.61 -6.82
N VAL A 245 5.61 -7.53 -6.19
CA VAL A 245 6.99 -7.90 -6.53
C VAL A 245 7.10 -9.35 -7.02
N THR A 246 6.00 -9.94 -7.49
CA THR A 246 5.98 -11.34 -7.96
C THR A 246 7.01 -11.61 -9.05
N GLY A 247 7.22 -10.66 -9.97
CA GLY A 247 8.19 -10.81 -11.06
C GLY A 247 9.65 -10.81 -10.61
N GLU A 248 9.94 -10.36 -9.39
CA GLU A 248 11.28 -10.36 -8.80
C GLU A 248 11.51 -11.59 -7.88
N LEU A 249 10.49 -12.43 -7.69
CA LEU A 249 10.53 -13.59 -6.82
C LEU A 249 11.20 -14.77 -7.52
N VAL A 250 12.21 -15.36 -6.88
CA VAL A 250 12.84 -16.59 -7.34
C VAL A 250 11.83 -17.73 -7.27
N ASN A 251 11.61 -18.45 -8.37
CA ASN A 251 10.65 -19.57 -8.47
C ASN A 251 9.24 -19.21 -7.93
N PRO A 252 8.52 -18.26 -8.57
CA PRO A 252 7.28 -17.72 -8.03
C PRO A 252 6.19 -18.79 -7.89
N THR A 253 6.17 -19.80 -8.76
CA THR A 253 5.20 -20.92 -8.74
C THR A 253 5.20 -21.70 -7.42
N ARG A 254 6.37 -21.84 -6.77
CA ARG A 254 6.51 -22.57 -5.50
C ARG A 254 6.65 -21.65 -4.30
N ASN A 255 7.37 -20.54 -4.44
CA ASN A 255 7.69 -19.67 -3.32
C ASN A 255 6.56 -18.71 -2.98
N LEU A 256 5.79 -18.23 -3.96
CA LEU A 256 4.68 -17.31 -3.71
C LEU A 256 3.61 -17.95 -2.80
N PRO A 257 3.08 -19.16 -3.08
CA PRO A 257 2.09 -19.78 -2.21
C PRO A 257 2.63 -20.07 -0.81
N ARG A 258 3.90 -20.46 -0.69
CA ARG A 258 4.53 -20.73 0.62
C ARG A 258 4.56 -19.46 1.48
N CYS A 259 4.99 -18.33 0.92
CA CYS A 259 5.00 -17.06 1.65
C CYS A 259 3.58 -16.63 2.07
N LEU A 260 2.60 -16.79 1.16
CA LEU A 260 1.20 -16.39 1.38
C LEU A 260 0.40 -17.37 2.28
N ILE A 261 0.93 -18.55 2.57
CA ILE A 261 0.38 -19.49 3.56
C ILE A 261 1.05 -19.28 4.92
N PHE A 262 2.38 -19.40 4.97
CA PHE A 262 3.12 -19.35 6.24
C PHE A 262 3.14 -17.96 6.85
N GLY A 263 3.20 -16.90 6.03
CA GLY A 263 3.19 -15.52 6.51
C GLY A 263 1.96 -15.20 7.36
N PRO A 264 0.74 -15.30 6.81
CA PRO A 264 -0.48 -15.04 7.59
C PRO A 264 -0.65 -15.93 8.82
N ILE A 265 -0.21 -17.20 8.79
CA ILE A 265 -0.25 -18.10 9.97
C ILE A 265 0.63 -17.56 11.10
N ILE A 266 1.86 -17.18 10.79
CA ILE A 266 2.81 -16.64 11.77
C ILE A 266 2.26 -15.35 12.38
N VAL A 267 1.67 -14.48 11.56
CA VAL A 267 1.06 -13.23 12.01
C VAL A 267 -0.15 -13.51 12.90
N LEU A 268 -1.03 -14.44 12.52
CA LEU A 268 -2.18 -14.84 13.33
C LEU A 268 -1.76 -15.32 14.72
N ILE A 269 -0.80 -16.24 14.80
CA ILE A 269 -0.30 -16.75 16.08
C ILE A 269 0.30 -15.60 16.91
N SER A 270 1.09 -14.72 16.29
CA SER A 270 1.74 -13.59 16.97
C SER A 270 0.71 -12.60 17.53
N TYR A 271 -0.36 -12.31 16.79
CA TYR A 271 -1.41 -11.39 17.22
C TYR A 271 -2.27 -11.98 18.34
N LEU A 272 -2.60 -13.26 18.28
CA LEU A 272 -3.30 -13.94 19.38
C LEU A 272 -2.45 -13.92 20.64
N LEU A 273 -1.15 -14.22 20.51
CA LEU A 273 -0.22 -14.20 21.62
C LEU A 273 -0.12 -12.80 22.26
N ALA A 274 -0.04 -11.74 21.44
CA ALA A 274 0.01 -10.36 21.94
C ALA A 274 -1.29 -9.96 22.66
N ASN A 275 -2.46 -10.30 22.08
CA ASN A 275 -3.75 -9.97 22.69
C ASN A 275 -4.00 -10.73 23.99
N ILE A 276 -3.68 -12.03 24.03
CA ILE A 276 -3.70 -12.80 25.27
C ILE A 276 -2.79 -12.13 26.31
N GLY A 277 -1.59 -11.71 25.91
CA GLY A 277 -0.67 -11.00 26.80
C GLY A 277 -1.23 -9.69 27.35
N TYR A 278 -1.88 -8.88 26.51
CA TYR A 278 -2.56 -7.66 26.97
C TYR A 278 -3.67 -7.96 27.98
N TYR A 279 -4.51 -8.95 27.71
CA TYR A 279 -5.62 -9.31 28.59
C TYR A 279 -5.19 -9.95 29.91
N SER A 280 -4.00 -10.57 29.93
CA SER A 280 -3.41 -11.21 31.12
C SER A 280 -2.85 -10.21 32.15
N VAL A 281 -2.71 -8.94 31.76
CA VAL A 281 -2.07 -7.89 32.58
C VAL A 281 -3.00 -6.72 32.79
N LEU A 282 -3.71 -6.29 31.75
CA LEU A 282 -4.48 -5.04 31.77
C LEU A 282 -5.94 -5.27 32.16
N PRO A 283 -6.55 -4.38 32.97
CA PRO A 283 -7.99 -4.38 33.20
C PRO A 283 -8.78 -4.10 31.92
N SER A 284 -9.98 -4.68 31.81
CA SER A 284 -10.87 -4.49 30.64
C SER A 284 -11.19 -3.02 30.36
N THR A 285 -11.34 -2.20 31.40
CA THR A 285 -11.60 -0.76 31.29
C THR A 285 -10.44 0.02 30.68
N VAL A 286 -9.19 -0.42 30.93
CA VAL A 286 -7.98 0.17 30.34
C VAL A 286 -7.88 -0.26 28.88
N VAL A 287 -8.10 -1.54 28.59
CA VAL A 287 -8.08 -2.08 27.23
C VAL A 287 -9.09 -1.35 26.33
N GLN A 288 -10.33 -1.13 26.77
CA GLN A 288 -11.38 -0.47 25.98
C GLN A 288 -11.06 0.98 25.58
N ASN A 289 -10.33 1.70 26.44
CA ASN A 289 -10.13 3.13 26.30
C ASN A 289 -8.71 3.50 25.85
N SER A 290 -7.79 2.54 25.82
CA SER A 290 -6.41 2.80 25.46
C SER A 290 -6.20 2.76 23.95
N THR A 291 -5.66 3.84 23.41
CA THR A 291 -5.11 3.91 22.05
C THR A 291 -3.64 3.48 21.98
N THR A 292 -2.98 3.30 23.13
CA THR A 292 -1.56 2.94 23.22
C THR A 292 -1.37 1.77 24.18
N ILE A 293 -2.07 0.67 23.93
CA ILE A 293 -2.18 -0.49 24.83
C ILE A 293 -0.81 -1.08 25.24
N ALA A 294 0.17 -1.04 24.33
CA ALA A 294 1.52 -1.55 24.63
C ALA A 294 2.23 -0.72 25.70
N MET A 295 1.98 0.60 25.76
CA MET A 295 2.54 1.46 26.80
C MET A 295 1.93 1.13 28.17
N ASP A 296 0.60 0.91 28.22
CA ASP A 296 -0.09 0.49 29.45
C ASP A 296 0.41 -0.86 29.95
N PHE A 297 0.61 -1.81 29.02
CA PHE A 297 1.18 -3.12 29.31
C PHE A 297 2.58 -2.97 29.90
N GLY A 298 3.45 -2.20 29.24
CA GLY A 298 4.81 -1.96 29.71
C GLY A 298 4.85 -1.33 31.10
N HIS A 299 3.98 -0.34 31.34
CA HIS A 299 3.86 0.32 32.64
C HIS A 299 3.38 -0.62 33.75
N SER A 300 2.43 -1.50 33.44
CA SER A 300 1.87 -2.43 34.43
C SER A 300 2.83 -3.55 34.80
N VAL A 301 3.63 -4.06 33.84
CA VAL A 301 4.57 -5.15 34.10
C VAL A 301 5.92 -4.67 34.66
N PHE A 302 6.52 -3.65 34.05
CA PHE A 302 7.88 -3.22 34.36
C PHE A 302 7.94 -1.82 35.00
N GLY A 303 6.80 -1.30 35.46
CA GLY A 303 6.70 0.03 36.06
C GLY A 303 7.06 1.14 35.08
N THR A 304 7.56 2.26 35.62
CA THR A 304 7.93 3.46 34.86
C THR A 304 8.90 3.16 33.72
N ALA A 305 9.86 2.24 33.91
CA ALA A 305 10.83 1.87 32.89
C ALA A 305 10.16 1.20 31.68
N GLY A 306 9.23 0.26 31.89
CA GLY A 306 8.46 -0.35 30.80
C GLY A 306 7.51 0.61 30.12
N GLY A 307 6.95 1.56 30.88
CA GLY A 307 6.13 2.66 30.37
C GLY A 307 6.89 3.59 29.41
N ILE A 308 8.23 3.53 29.38
CA ILE A 308 9.07 4.31 28.45
C ILE A 308 9.69 3.42 27.36
N VAL A 309 10.21 2.24 27.70
CA VAL A 309 10.93 1.38 26.75
C VAL A 309 9.99 0.74 25.72
N ILE A 310 8.85 0.20 26.14
CA ILE A 310 7.90 -0.44 25.24
C ILE A 310 7.34 0.52 24.17
N PRO A 311 6.88 1.74 24.51
CA PRO A 311 6.43 2.67 23.47
C PRO A 311 7.55 3.08 22.52
N LEU A 312 8.83 3.17 22.94
CA LEU A 312 9.94 3.42 22.00
C LEU A 312 10.09 2.30 20.95
N ILE A 313 9.88 1.04 21.34
CA ILE A 313 9.85 -0.10 20.40
C ILE A 313 8.68 0.06 19.41
N VAL A 314 7.51 0.49 19.89
CA VAL A 314 6.34 0.75 19.03
C VAL A 314 6.58 1.93 18.09
N LEU A 315 7.24 3.00 18.56
CA LEU A 315 7.62 4.14 17.72
C LEU A 315 8.57 3.72 16.60
N ALA A 316 9.57 2.89 16.90
CA ALA A 316 10.44 2.31 15.87
C ALA A 316 9.64 1.46 14.86
N SER A 317 8.71 0.62 15.34
CA SER A 317 7.84 -0.19 14.48
C SER A 317 7.00 0.66 13.51
N THR A 318 6.34 1.68 14.04
CA THR A 318 5.46 2.57 13.26
C THR A 318 6.26 3.42 12.28
N MET A 319 7.45 3.91 12.64
CA MET A 319 8.36 4.58 11.69
C MET A 319 8.72 3.67 10.52
N GLY A 320 9.10 2.41 10.80
CA GLY A 320 9.42 1.43 9.76
C GLY A 320 8.25 1.15 8.82
N ALA A 321 7.04 0.98 9.37
CA ALA A 321 5.83 0.70 8.59
C ALA A 321 5.38 1.91 7.75
N SER A 322 5.43 3.13 8.30
CA SER A 322 5.17 4.37 7.55
C SER A 322 6.17 4.53 6.42
N ASN A 323 7.45 4.30 6.69
CA ASN A 323 8.51 4.41 5.70
C ASN A 323 8.36 3.40 4.55
N ALA A 324 8.00 2.15 4.86
CA ALA A 324 7.70 1.14 3.84
C ALA A 324 6.52 1.55 2.94
N SER A 325 5.48 2.13 3.54
CA SER A 325 4.29 2.63 2.82
C SER A 325 4.58 3.86 1.96
N ILE A 326 5.48 4.75 2.40
CA ILE A 326 5.97 5.89 1.62
C ILE A 326 6.75 5.40 0.38
N ILE A 327 7.71 4.49 0.56
CA ILE A 327 8.49 3.94 -0.57
C ILE A 327 7.58 3.20 -1.55
N GLY A 328 6.67 2.36 -1.04
CA GLY A 328 5.72 1.60 -1.86
C GLY A 328 4.76 2.50 -2.64
N GLY A 329 4.17 3.50 -1.98
CA GLY A 329 3.23 4.43 -2.61
C GLY A 329 3.87 5.30 -3.69
N ALA A 330 5.11 5.77 -3.47
CA ALA A 330 5.84 6.55 -4.45
C ALA A 330 6.16 5.74 -5.71
N ARG A 331 6.56 4.46 -5.56
CA ARG A 331 6.81 3.56 -6.70
C ARG A 331 5.55 3.29 -7.52
N VAL A 332 4.42 3.03 -6.87
CA VAL A 332 3.14 2.80 -7.56
C VAL A 332 2.73 4.04 -8.34
N SER A 333 2.82 5.22 -7.72
CA SER A 333 2.47 6.49 -8.37
C SER A 333 3.39 6.81 -9.55
N PHE A 334 4.70 6.55 -9.40
CA PHE A 334 5.68 6.71 -10.46
C PHE A 334 5.41 5.80 -11.66
N VAL A 335 5.12 4.52 -11.43
CA VAL A 335 4.82 3.56 -12.50
C VAL A 335 3.50 3.90 -13.19
N ALA A 336 2.46 4.24 -12.43
CA ALA A 336 1.17 4.63 -12.98
C ALA A 336 1.26 5.91 -13.84
N ALA A 337 2.07 6.89 -13.42
CA ALA A 337 2.34 8.09 -14.21
C ALA A 337 3.11 7.79 -15.50
N ARG A 338 4.11 6.91 -15.45
CA ARG A 338 4.85 6.48 -16.64
C ARG A 338 3.99 5.70 -17.64
N SER A 339 2.95 5.03 -17.16
CA SER A 339 1.95 4.34 -17.99
C SER A 339 0.85 5.27 -18.53
N GLY A 340 0.94 6.60 -18.34
CA GLY A 340 -0.06 7.57 -18.81
C GLY A 340 -1.33 7.64 -17.95
N HIS A 341 -1.46 6.83 -16.91
CA HIS A 341 -2.64 6.81 -16.05
C HIS A 341 -2.66 7.94 -15.01
N LEU A 342 -1.54 8.61 -14.76
CA LEU A 342 -1.42 9.74 -13.84
C LEU A 342 -0.59 10.87 -14.45
N PRO A 343 -0.66 12.11 -13.91
CA PRO A 343 0.10 13.25 -14.42
C PRO A 343 1.59 12.98 -14.57
N HIS A 344 2.18 13.41 -15.70
CA HIS A 344 3.58 13.13 -16.04
C HIS A 344 4.55 13.69 -15.00
N GLY A 345 4.18 14.77 -14.30
CA GLY A 345 5.00 15.32 -13.22
C GLY A 345 5.30 14.34 -12.08
N LEU A 346 4.44 13.34 -11.84
CA LEU A 346 4.68 12.29 -10.83
C LEU A 346 5.70 11.24 -11.31
N ALA A 347 6.00 11.19 -12.61
CA ALA A 347 7.03 10.32 -13.18
C ALA A 347 8.43 10.97 -13.21
N MET A 348 8.60 12.18 -12.66
CA MET A 348 9.90 12.85 -12.65
C MET A 348 10.85 12.23 -11.62
N ILE A 349 12.11 12.00 -12.04
CA ILE A 349 13.20 11.51 -11.19
C ILE A 349 14.24 12.61 -11.01
N HIS A 350 14.78 12.76 -9.79
CA HIS A 350 15.88 13.68 -9.53
C HIS A 350 17.17 13.22 -10.23
N GLN A 351 17.82 14.09 -11.01
CA GLN A 351 18.96 13.75 -11.86
C GLN A 351 20.15 13.14 -11.11
N THR A 352 20.59 13.76 -10.00
CA THR A 352 21.76 13.28 -9.24
C THR A 352 21.44 12.13 -8.28
N ARG A 353 20.24 12.11 -7.69
CA ARG A 353 19.89 11.18 -6.60
C ARG A 353 19.09 9.96 -7.05
N ARG A 354 18.57 9.99 -8.28
CA ARG A 354 17.72 8.95 -8.87
C ARG A 354 16.51 8.59 -8.00
N THR A 355 15.97 9.57 -7.26
CA THR A 355 14.80 9.42 -6.39
C THR A 355 13.55 10.08 -6.99
N PRO A 356 12.34 9.50 -6.85
CA PRO A 356 11.09 10.06 -7.37
C PRO A 356 10.52 11.13 -6.42
N VAL A 357 11.19 12.29 -6.37
CA VAL A 357 10.90 13.35 -5.39
C VAL A 357 9.48 13.89 -5.52
N THR A 358 8.96 14.09 -6.73
CA THR A 358 7.61 14.66 -6.94
C THR A 358 6.51 13.73 -6.45
N ALA A 359 6.64 12.42 -6.70
CA ALA A 359 5.71 11.41 -6.18
C ALA A 359 5.74 11.34 -4.65
N LEU A 360 6.93 11.41 -4.05
CA LEU A 360 7.11 11.43 -2.59
C LEU A 360 6.44 12.67 -1.96
N LEU A 361 6.65 13.86 -2.53
CA LEU A 361 6.04 15.09 -2.05
C LEU A 361 4.52 15.11 -2.22
N ALA A 362 4.00 14.57 -3.33
CA ALA A 362 2.56 14.45 -3.55
C ALA A 362 1.90 13.52 -2.53
N GLN A 363 2.50 12.35 -2.29
CA GLN A 363 2.02 11.41 -1.27
C GLN A 363 2.11 12.02 0.14
N MET A 364 3.19 12.74 0.44
CA MET A 364 3.34 13.45 1.72
C MET A 364 2.22 14.49 1.90
N ALA A 365 1.97 15.35 0.90
CA ALA A 365 0.92 16.36 0.99
C ALA A 365 -0.47 15.75 1.25
N LEU A 366 -0.82 14.66 0.56
CA LEU A 366 -2.07 13.93 0.78
C LEU A 366 -2.12 13.28 2.17
N SER A 367 -1.02 12.69 2.63
CA SER A 367 -0.94 12.07 3.96
C SER A 367 -1.09 13.11 5.08
N LEU A 368 -0.47 14.28 4.94
CA LEU A 368 -0.60 15.40 5.88
C LEU A 368 -2.06 15.92 5.93
N LEU A 369 -2.72 16.04 4.77
CA LEU A 369 -4.13 16.41 4.69
C LEU A 369 -5.01 15.41 5.46
N PHE A 370 -4.78 14.10 5.27
CA PHE A 370 -5.52 13.06 5.97
C PHE A 370 -5.27 13.07 7.48
N ILE A 371 -4.05 13.34 7.95
CA ILE A 371 -3.74 13.47 9.38
C ILE A 371 -4.45 14.69 9.99
N LEU A 372 -4.53 15.80 9.26
CA LEU A 372 -5.20 17.02 9.75
C LEU A 372 -6.71 16.80 9.92
N VAL A 373 -7.36 16.26 8.88
CA VAL A 373 -8.81 16.10 8.82
C VAL A 373 -9.30 14.91 9.64
N GLY A 374 -8.56 13.80 9.61
CA GLY A 374 -9.01 12.51 10.14
C GLY A 374 -8.57 12.22 11.57
N ASN A 375 -9.32 11.32 12.20
CA ASN A 375 -8.93 10.60 13.41
C ASN A 375 -8.64 9.14 13.05
N TYR A 376 -7.93 8.40 13.91
CA TYR A 376 -7.55 7.01 13.65
C TYR A 376 -8.71 6.13 13.15
N SER A 377 -9.82 6.06 13.90
CA SER A 377 -10.95 5.19 13.54
C SER A 377 -11.63 5.58 12.22
N SER A 378 -11.87 6.88 11.98
CA SER A 378 -12.46 7.35 10.72
C SER A 378 -11.53 7.10 9.53
N LEU A 379 -10.21 7.28 9.71
CA LEU A 379 -9.23 6.98 8.65
C LEU A 379 -9.20 5.49 8.33
N VAL A 380 -9.21 4.61 9.35
CA VAL A 380 -9.27 3.16 9.15
C VAL A 380 -10.55 2.76 8.42
N ASN A 381 -11.70 3.30 8.80
CA ASN A 381 -12.97 3.01 8.14
C ASN A 381 -12.96 3.46 6.67
N PHE A 382 -12.55 4.71 6.41
CA PHE A 382 -12.44 5.27 5.07
C PHE A 382 -11.47 4.48 4.17
N TYR A 383 -10.27 4.18 4.68
CA TYR A 383 -9.27 3.35 3.99
C TYR A 383 -9.82 1.95 3.68
N SER A 384 -10.41 1.31 4.69
CA SER A 384 -10.88 -0.06 4.61
C SER A 384 -11.98 -0.21 3.56
N MET A 385 -12.90 0.76 3.46
CA MET A 385 -13.94 0.74 2.41
C MET A 385 -13.35 0.59 1.02
N ILE A 386 -12.32 1.36 0.69
CA ILE A 386 -11.70 1.32 -0.64
C ILE A 386 -10.86 0.05 -0.80
N ALA A 387 -10.00 -0.26 0.16
CA ALA A 387 -9.11 -1.41 0.08
C ALA A 387 -9.89 -2.73 -0.08
N TRP A 388 -10.89 -2.96 0.77
CA TRP A 388 -11.71 -4.17 0.73
C TRP A 388 -12.60 -4.26 -0.52
N THR A 389 -13.00 -3.12 -1.10
CA THR A 389 -13.68 -3.10 -2.41
C THR A 389 -12.75 -3.62 -3.51
N PHE A 390 -11.48 -3.23 -3.53
CA PHE A 390 -10.54 -3.75 -4.53
C PHE A 390 -10.11 -5.19 -4.25
N TYR A 391 -10.03 -5.62 -2.99
CA TYR A 391 -9.83 -7.03 -2.66
C TYR A 391 -10.99 -7.89 -3.14
N LEU A 392 -12.23 -7.40 -3.00
CA LEU A 392 -13.40 -8.06 -3.58
C LEU A 392 -13.26 -8.15 -5.10
N PHE A 393 -12.92 -7.07 -5.79
CA PHE A 393 -12.74 -7.12 -7.25
C PHE A 393 -11.59 -8.04 -7.67
N ALA A 394 -10.48 -8.09 -6.94
CA ALA A 394 -9.39 -9.00 -7.24
C ALA A 394 -9.82 -10.48 -7.11
N VAL A 395 -10.55 -10.83 -6.05
CA VAL A 395 -11.05 -12.22 -5.88
C VAL A 395 -12.19 -12.55 -6.85
N LEU A 396 -13.02 -11.58 -7.22
CA LEU A 396 -13.99 -11.75 -8.31
C LEU A 396 -13.28 -11.94 -9.67
N ALA A 397 -12.16 -11.26 -9.91
CA ALA A 397 -11.33 -11.47 -11.09
C ALA A 397 -10.82 -12.91 -11.16
N LEU A 398 -10.43 -13.50 -10.02
CA LEU A 398 -10.06 -14.92 -9.96
C LEU A 398 -11.22 -15.84 -10.41
N LEU A 399 -12.43 -15.60 -9.91
CA LEU A 399 -13.61 -16.39 -10.27
C LEU A 399 -13.96 -16.22 -11.76
N GLU A 400 -13.87 -15.00 -12.29
CA GLU A 400 -14.14 -14.72 -13.70
C GLU A 400 -13.09 -15.35 -14.62
N LEU A 401 -11.80 -15.32 -14.24
CA LEU A 401 -10.73 -15.96 -15.01
C LEU A 401 -10.86 -17.49 -15.02
N ARG A 402 -11.35 -18.10 -13.94
CA ARG A 402 -11.68 -19.54 -13.93
C ARG A 402 -12.78 -19.89 -14.93
N ARG A 403 -13.70 -18.96 -15.20
CA ARG A 403 -14.80 -19.16 -16.15
C ARG A 403 -14.38 -18.84 -17.58
N ARG A 404 -13.71 -17.71 -17.82
CA ARG A 404 -13.34 -17.23 -19.16
C ARG A 404 -12.13 -17.94 -19.73
N GLU A 405 -11.12 -18.22 -18.90
CA GLU A 405 -9.84 -18.81 -19.30
C GLU A 405 -9.59 -20.11 -18.51
N PRO A 406 -10.38 -21.18 -18.74
CA PRO A 406 -10.23 -22.42 -17.98
C PRO A 406 -8.87 -23.10 -18.23
N GLU A 407 -8.30 -22.95 -19.43
CA GLU A 407 -7.04 -23.54 -19.87
C GLU A 407 -5.78 -22.78 -19.40
N LEU A 408 -5.94 -21.63 -18.73
CA LEU A 408 -4.81 -20.90 -18.17
C LEU A 408 -4.07 -21.79 -17.16
N ASP A 409 -2.74 -21.89 -17.30
CA ASP A 409 -1.91 -22.68 -16.38
C ASP A 409 -1.99 -22.08 -14.97
N ARG A 410 -2.32 -22.93 -13.99
CA ARG A 410 -2.50 -22.55 -12.59
C ARG A 410 -1.66 -23.48 -11.72
N PRO A 411 -0.37 -23.16 -11.53
CA PRO A 411 0.53 -23.99 -10.72
C PRO A 411 0.04 -24.18 -9.28
N PHE A 412 -0.64 -23.17 -8.74
CA PHE A 412 -1.34 -23.25 -7.46
C PHE A 412 -2.83 -22.98 -7.67
N ARG A 413 -3.70 -23.81 -7.10
CA ARG A 413 -5.15 -23.68 -7.20
C ARG A 413 -5.80 -23.80 -5.83
N VAL A 414 -6.46 -22.74 -5.38
CA VAL A 414 -7.22 -22.72 -4.13
C VAL A 414 -8.55 -23.46 -4.29
N TRP A 415 -9.05 -24.08 -3.23
CA TRP A 415 -10.39 -24.67 -3.24
C TRP A 415 -11.47 -23.60 -3.49
N LEU A 416 -12.54 -23.95 -4.23
CA LEU A 416 -13.54 -22.97 -4.67
C LEU A 416 -14.31 -22.31 -3.51
N SER A 417 -14.43 -22.96 -2.35
CA SER A 417 -15.10 -22.35 -1.20
C SER A 417 -14.34 -21.15 -0.61
N ALA A 418 -13.01 -21.06 -0.73
CA ALA A 418 -12.24 -19.91 -0.21
C ALA A 418 -12.65 -18.57 -0.86
N PRO A 419 -12.60 -18.41 -2.21
CA PRO A 419 -13.01 -17.16 -2.85
C PRO A 419 -14.49 -16.84 -2.63
N ILE A 420 -15.37 -17.85 -2.54
CA ILE A 420 -16.80 -17.64 -2.28
C ILE A 420 -17.02 -17.10 -0.86
N ILE A 421 -16.39 -17.73 0.15
CA ILE A 421 -16.47 -17.28 1.54
C ILE A 421 -15.87 -15.88 1.67
N PHE A 422 -14.71 -15.64 1.07
CA PHE A 422 -14.07 -14.34 1.08
C PHE A 422 -15.00 -13.26 0.49
N CYS A 423 -15.51 -13.46 -0.72
CA CYS A 423 -16.43 -12.51 -1.34
C CYS A 423 -17.70 -12.28 -0.49
N GLY A 424 -18.29 -13.34 0.06
CA GLY A 424 -19.49 -13.23 0.91
C GLY A 424 -19.26 -12.40 2.17
N VAL A 425 -18.16 -12.67 2.88
CA VAL A 425 -17.80 -11.91 4.09
C VAL A 425 -17.44 -10.47 3.75
N VAL A 426 -16.69 -10.22 2.67
CA VAL A 426 -16.32 -8.85 2.28
C VAL A 426 -17.53 -8.03 1.86
N VAL A 427 -18.48 -8.62 1.12
CA VAL A 427 -19.75 -7.95 0.78
C VAL A 427 -20.54 -7.61 2.05
N PHE A 428 -20.62 -8.54 3.00
CA PHE A 428 -21.26 -8.31 4.30
C PHE A 428 -20.58 -7.15 5.05
N LEU A 429 -19.26 -7.16 5.15
CA LEU A 429 -18.49 -6.11 5.82
C LEU A 429 -18.72 -4.73 5.18
N ILE A 430 -18.63 -4.63 3.85
CA ILE A 430 -18.89 -3.37 3.13
C ILE A 430 -20.33 -2.90 3.40
N GLY A 431 -21.30 -3.81 3.38
CA GLY A 431 -22.71 -3.51 3.67
C GLY A 431 -22.90 -2.94 5.08
N CYS A 432 -22.31 -3.58 6.10
CA CYS A 432 -22.39 -3.10 7.48
C CYS A 432 -21.72 -1.74 7.66
N SER A 433 -20.56 -1.49 7.05
CA SER A 433 -19.90 -0.18 7.17
C SER A 433 -20.64 0.97 6.50
N ILE A 434 -21.40 0.71 5.42
CA ILE A 434 -22.26 1.73 4.83
C ILE A 434 -23.35 2.15 5.84
N LEU A 435 -23.82 1.23 6.67
CA LEU A 435 -24.84 1.50 7.68
C LEU A 435 -24.25 2.18 8.94
N GLU A 436 -23.10 1.70 9.41
CA GLU A 436 -22.47 2.16 10.65
C GLU A 436 -21.66 3.46 10.47
N ALA A 437 -21.01 3.65 9.32
CA ALA A 437 -20.16 4.80 9.01
C ALA A 437 -20.50 5.41 7.63
N PRO A 438 -21.73 5.94 7.45
CA PRO A 438 -22.24 6.35 6.14
C PRO A 438 -21.45 7.52 5.54
N THR A 439 -20.90 8.41 6.37
CA THR A 439 -20.10 9.57 5.93
C THR A 439 -18.78 9.15 5.30
N GLU A 440 -18.04 8.26 5.96
CA GLU A 440 -16.77 7.71 5.50
C GLU A 440 -16.99 6.83 4.27
N ALA A 441 -18.04 6.02 4.25
CA ALA A 441 -18.41 5.20 3.09
C ALA A 441 -18.79 6.06 1.88
N ALA A 442 -19.60 7.12 2.07
CA ALA A 442 -19.96 8.03 1.00
C ALA A 442 -18.74 8.75 0.43
N ALA A 443 -17.82 9.21 1.29
CA ALA A 443 -16.56 9.81 0.86
C ALA A 443 -15.71 8.80 0.06
N ALA A 444 -15.60 7.55 0.53
CA ALA A 444 -14.86 6.49 -0.15
C ALA A 444 -15.39 6.21 -1.57
N PHE A 445 -16.71 6.03 -1.70
CA PHE A 445 -17.34 5.83 -3.01
C PHE A 445 -17.25 7.07 -3.89
N PHE A 446 -17.32 8.27 -3.33
CA PHE A 446 -17.10 9.51 -4.08
C PHE A 446 -15.69 9.55 -4.70
N PHE A 447 -14.65 9.26 -3.92
CA PHE A 447 -13.28 9.21 -4.44
C PHE A 447 -13.05 8.08 -5.46
N LEU A 448 -13.71 6.93 -5.28
CA LEU A 448 -13.69 5.86 -6.25
C LEU A 448 -14.36 6.27 -7.57
N LEU A 449 -15.59 6.79 -7.50
CA LEU A 449 -16.38 7.15 -8.68
C LEU A 449 -15.84 8.41 -9.38
N SER A 450 -15.15 9.30 -8.66
CA SER A 450 -14.51 10.47 -9.26
C SER A 450 -13.44 10.07 -10.28
N GLY A 451 -12.86 8.88 -10.18
CA GLY A 451 -11.92 8.35 -11.17
C GLY A 451 -12.57 8.04 -12.52
N VAL A 452 -13.88 7.83 -12.60
CA VAL A 452 -14.58 7.46 -13.85
C VAL A 452 -14.55 8.60 -14.89
N PRO A 453 -14.89 9.85 -14.54
CA PRO A 453 -14.68 11.00 -15.43
C PRO A 453 -13.23 11.12 -15.93
N PHE A 454 -12.24 11.00 -15.05
CA PHE A 454 -10.83 11.12 -15.43
C PHE A 454 -10.39 9.99 -16.35
N TRP A 455 -10.82 8.74 -16.08
CA TRP A 455 -10.59 7.62 -16.99
C TRP A 455 -11.15 7.89 -18.39
N TYR A 456 -12.39 8.41 -18.46
CA TYR A 456 -13.03 8.68 -19.74
C TYR A 456 -12.29 9.77 -20.54
N ILE A 457 -11.74 10.79 -19.87
CA ILE A 457 -11.02 11.87 -20.54
C ILE A 457 -9.60 11.43 -20.92
N VAL A 458 -8.86 10.85 -19.97
CA VAL A 458 -7.44 10.54 -20.14
C VAL A 458 -7.24 9.27 -20.96
N VAL A 459 -7.92 8.18 -20.60
CA VAL A 459 -7.69 6.87 -21.23
C VAL A 459 -8.54 6.69 -22.49
N LYS A 460 -9.80 7.12 -22.47
CA LYS A 460 -10.69 6.89 -23.64
C LYS A 460 -10.60 7.97 -24.70
N ARG A 461 -10.30 9.22 -24.32
CA ARG A 461 -10.14 10.33 -25.28
C ARG A 461 -8.68 10.68 -25.57
N ASP A 462 -7.73 9.98 -24.96
CA ASP A 462 -6.28 10.16 -25.16
C ASP A 462 -5.83 11.61 -24.94
N VAL A 463 -6.48 12.30 -24.00
CA VAL A 463 -6.13 13.67 -23.61
C VAL A 463 -5.02 13.61 -22.57
N SER A 464 -3.91 14.26 -22.85
CA SER A 464 -2.78 14.30 -21.92
C SER A 464 -3.15 15.01 -20.61
N TRP A 465 -2.52 14.60 -19.50
CA TRP A 465 -2.75 15.25 -18.21
C TRP A 465 -2.34 16.73 -18.20
N ASP A 466 -1.36 17.11 -19.01
CA ASP A 466 -0.89 18.49 -19.13
C ASP A 466 -1.93 19.37 -19.83
N GLU A 467 -2.58 18.84 -20.87
CA GLU A 467 -3.74 19.48 -21.48
C GLU A 467 -4.89 19.59 -20.47
N LEU A 468 -5.21 18.52 -19.74
CA LEU A 468 -6.27 18.54 -18.73
C LEU A 468 -6.01 19.55 -17.61
N ALA A 469 -4.78 19.64 -17.12
CA ALA A 469 -4.37 20.62 -16.13
C ALA A 469 -4.48 22.05 -16.68
N SER A 470 -4.10 22.27 -17.94
CA SER A 470 -4.27 23.57 -18.60
C SER A 470 -5.75 23.97 -18.73
N TYR A 471 -6.65 23.01 -18.99
CA TYR A 471 -8.09 23.25 -19.05
C TYR A 471 -8.71 23.58 -17.68
N LEU A 472 -8.20 22.98 -16.59
CA LEU A 472 -8.69 23.20 -15.22
C LEU A 472 -8.13 24.47 -14.57
N LEU A 473 -6.86 24.81 -14.83
CA LEU A 473 -6.17 25.94 -14.19
C LEU A 473 -6.40 27.28 -14.90
N CYS A 474 -6.91 27.29 -16.13
CA CYS A 474 -7.30 28.53 -16.81
C CYS A 474 -8.73 28.97 -16.45
N PRO A 475 -8.95 30.19 -15.93
CA PRO A 475 -10.29 30.74 -15.72
C PRO A 475 -10.94 31.14 -17.08
N PRO A 476 -12.26 31.38 -17.10
CA PRO A 476 -13.33 30.51 -17.59
C PRO A 476 -13.43 30.35 -19.13
N SER A 477 -12.38 30.66 -19.91
CA SER A 477 -12.43 30.52 -21.38
C SER A 477 -12.62 29.07 -21.89
N PRO A 478 -12.08 28.01 -21.24
CA PRO A 478 -12.17 26.66 -21.80
C PRO A 478 -13.47 25.93 -21.41
N LEU A 479 -14.04 26.21 -20.23
CA LEU A 479 -15.34 25.66 -19.83
C LEU A 479 -16.48 26.16 -20.73
N ILE A 480 -16.43 27.43 -21.13
CA ILE A 480 -17.36 28.01 -22.11
C ILE A 480 -17.15 27.34 -23.48
N TYR A 481 -15.91 26.99 -23.85
CA TYR A 481 -15.61 26.28 -25.09
C TYR A 481 -16.09 24.82 -25.08
N ILE A 482 -15.95 24.12 -23.95
CA ILE A 482 -16.43 22.76 -23.78
C ILE A 482 -17.97 22.74 -23.79
N ILE A 483 -18.61 23.66 -23.07
CA ILE A 483 -20.07 23.80 -23.04
C ILE A 483 -20.59 24.21 -24.42
N SER A 484 -19.96 25.15 -25.13
CA SER A 484 -20.37 25.54 -26.48
C SER A 484 -20.17 24.41 -27.49
N SER A 485 -19.08 23.64 -27.40
CA SER A 485 -18.85 22.47 -28.25
C SER A 485 -19.88 21.37 -28.01
N LEU A 486 -20.30 21.16 -26.75
CA LEU A 486 -21.36 20.22 -26.37
C LEU A 486 -22.72 20.69 -26.88
N VAL A 487 -23.03 21.98 -26.75
CA VAL A 487 -24.29 22.60 -27.22
C VAL A 487 -24.38 22.59 -28.75
N ASP A 488 -23.30 22.88 -29.46
CA ASP A 488 -23.26 22.87 -30.92
C ASP A 488 -23.36 21.44 -31.50
N LYS A 489 -22.82 20.44 -30.80
CA LYS A 489 -22.96 19.02 -31.18
C LYS A 489 -24.38 18.50 -30.94
N ILE A 490 -25.04 18.92 -29.87
CA ILE A 490 -26.45 18.58 -29.58
C ILE A 490 -27.39 19.25 -30.60
N ARG A 491 -27.03 20.44 -31.12
CA ARG A 491 -27.82 21.17 -32.13
C ARG A 491 -27.58 20.73 -33.58
N GLY A 492 -26.74 19.73 -33.84
CA GLY A 492 -26.56 19.12 -35.16
C GLY A 492 -26.03 20.07 -36.25
N ARG A 493 -25.44 21.21 -35.90
CA ARG A 493 -24.92 22.17 -36.89
C ARG A 493 -23.47 21.83 -37.25
N ARG A 494 -23.26 21.27 -38.45
CA ARG A 494 -21.93 21.25 -39.08
C ARG A 494 -21.59 22.68 -39.53
N ARG A 495 -20.52 23.27 -39.00
CA ARG A 495 -19.95 24.53 -39.54
C ARG A 495 -18.85 24.21 -40.55
N GLN A 496 -18.89 24.92 -41.68
CA GLN A 496 -17.82 24.98 -42.67
C GLN A 496 -16.58 25.68 -42.10
N PRO A 497 -15.36 25.33 -42.55
CA PRO A 497 -14.13 26.01 -42.12
C PRO A 497 -14.09 27.45 -42.68
N GLN A 498 -13.95 28.44 -41.82
CA GLN A 498 -13.60 29.82 -42.21
C GLN A 498 -12.10 30.06 -42.05
N PRO A 499 -11.51 30.94 -42.87
CA PRO A 499 -10.06 31.04 -43.04
C PRO A 499 -9.39 31.78 -41.88
N GLN A 500 -8.10 31.46 -41.70
CA GLN A 500 -7.20 32.08 -40.73
C GLN A 500 -7.20 33.61 -40.86
N SER A 501 -7.50 34.31 -39.75
CA SER A 501 -7.17 35.73 -39.60
C SER A 501 -6.33 35.94 -38.34
N SER A 502 -5.30 36.74 -38.55
CA SER A 502 -4.16 37.12 -37.73
C SER A 502 -4.45 37.73 -36.34
N THR A 503 -3.51 37.44 -35.42
CA THR A 503 -2.97 38.30 -34.35
C THR A 503 -3.93 38.94 -33.32
N VAL A 504 -3.96 38.35 -32.12
CA VAL A 504 -3.83 39.11 -30.87
C VAL A 504 -2.93 38.30 -29.93
N SER A 505 -1.67 38.73 -29.78
CA SER A 505 -0.76 38.22 -28.77
C SER A 505 -1.11 38.83 -27.41
N SER A 506 -1.58 38.03 -26.46
CA SER A 506 -1.52 38.42 -25.05
C SER A 506 -0.12 38.10 -24.52
N ALA A 507 0.61 39.11 -24.04
CA ALA A 507 1.97 39.01 -23.51
C ALA A 507 2.17 37.92 -22.42
N TRP A 508 1.07 37.43 -21.82
CA TRP A 508 1.07 36.30 -20.88
C TRP A 508 1.41 34.93 -21.50
N PHE A 509 1.07 34.69 -22.78
CA PHE A 509 1.37 33.42 -23.46
C PHE A 509 2.84 33.30 -23.91
N ALA A 510 3.55 34.41 -24.05
CA ALA A 510 4.97 34.41 -24.41
C ALA A 510 5.86 34.06 -23.20
N ALA A 511 5.46 34.45 -21.99
CA ALA A 511 6.22 34.16 -20.77
C ALA A 511 6.10 32.69 -20.33
N SER A 512 4.94 32.06 -20.52
CA SER A 512 4.79 30.61 -20.26
C SER A 512 5.59 29.78 -21.27
N ASN A 513 5.59 30.14 -22.54
CA ASN A 513 6.34 29.40 -23.56
C ASN A 513 7.87 29.48 -23.39
N LEU A 514 8.41 30.54 -22.78
CA LEU A 514 9.86 30.65 -22.53
C LEU A 514 10.36 29.74 -21.39
N VAL A 515 9.52 29.41 -20.41
CA VAL A 515 9.89 28.48 -19.33
C VAL A 515 9.81 27.02 -19.79
N PHE A 516 8.96 26.69 -20.78
CA PHE A 516 8.78 25.31 -21.25
C PHE A 516 9.59 24.94 -22.50
N ARG A 517 10.10 25.90 -23.27
CA ARG A 517 10.85 25.61 -24.52
C ARG A 517 12.19 24.93 -24.31
N ASN A 518 12.83 25.09 -23.14
CA ASN A 518 14.09 24.42 -22.81
C ASN A 518 13.94 22.92 -22.45
N SER A 519 12.72 22.36 -22.45
CA SER A 519 12.51 20.92 -22.22
C SER A 519 12.34 20.09 -23.50
N SER A 520 12.14 20.73 -24.66
CA SER A 520 11.79 20.05 -25.92
C SER A 520 12.97 19.62 -26.80
N GLU A 521 14.22 19.88 -26.41
CA GLU A 521 15.40 19.46 -27.20
C GLU A 521 15.82 18.00 -27.00
N TYR A 522 15.13 17.21 -26.16
CA TYR A 522 15.46 15.79 -25.94
C TYR A 522 14.79 14.80 -26.91
N HIS A 523 14.14 15.27 -27.97
CA HIS A 523 13.49 14.42 -28.98
C HIS A 523 14.01 14.69 -30.39
N LYS A 524 15.31 14.47 -30.60
CA LYS A 524 15.87 14.13 -31.93
C LYS A 524 17.02 13.14 -31.75
N ALA A 525 16.69 11.85 -31.74
CA ALA A 525 17.63 10.82 -32.18
C ALA A 525 17.50 10.73 -33.71
N PRO A 526 18.58 10.83 -34.51
CA PRO A 526 18.52 10.55 -35.93
C PRO A 526 18.54 9.03 -36.15
N ASP A 527 17.59 8.52 -36.93
CA ASP A 527 17.74 7.27 -37.65
C ASP A 527 18.90 7.44 -38.64
N ASP A 528 19.99 6.69 -38.49
CA ASP A 528 21.01 6.54 -39.52
C ASP A 528 21.31 5.06 -39.76
N ASN A 529 20.84 4.56 -40.90
CA ASN A 529 21.28 3.33 -41.53
C ASN A 529 22.46 3.73 -42.43
N GLY A 530 23.69 3.42 -42.02
CA GLY A 530 24.85 3.63 -42.86
C GLY A 530 26.12 3.17 -42.16
N ASP A 531 26.82 2.24 -42.80
CA ASP A 531 28.13 1.74 -42.42
C ASP A 531 29.13 2.89 -42.26
N ASP A 532 29.86 2.96 -41.13
CA ASP A 532 31.18 3.60 -41.04
C ASP A 532 31.94 3.06 -39.82
N GLU A 533 33.03 2.35 -40.09
CA GLU A 533 34.08 2.00 -39.12
C GLU A 533 34.73 3.27 -38.59
N LEU A 534 34.71 3.53 -37.27
CA LEU A 534 35.71 4.40 -36.64
C LEU A 534 36.11 3.92 -35.24
N ASP A 535 37.39 3.58 -35.21
CA ASP A 535 38.30 3.23 -34.12
C ASP A 535 38.36 4.26 -32.99
N PHE A 536 38.38 3.80 -31.73
CA PHE A 536 38.76 4.60 -30.57
C PHE A 536 39.59 3.75 -29.59
N GLY A 537 40.88 3.61 -29.92
CA GLY A 537 41.92 3.39 -28.94
C GLY A 537 42.30 4.69 -28.21
N GLY A 538 42.59 4.55 -26.90
CA GLY A 538 43.44 5.47 -26.15
C GLY A 538 42.72 6.47 -25.23
N LEU A 539 42.78 6.20 -23.92
CA LEU A 539 43.20 7.11 -22.83
C LEU A 539 42.65 6.61 -21.49
N LEU A 540 43.38 5.70 -20.85
CA LEU A 540 43.36 5.48 -19.41
C LEU A 540 44.81 5.32 -18.98
N ASP A 541 45.40 6.42 -18.53
CA ASP A 541 46.50 6.46 -17.58
C ASP A 541 46.16 7.61 -16.64
N ASP A 542 45.87 7.27 -15.39
CA ASP A 542 46.47 7.92 -14.22
C ASP A 542 45.99 7.14 -12.98
N GLU A 543 46.95 6.40 -12.43
CA GLU A 543 46.95 5.80 -11.11
C GLU A 543 46.81 6.89 -10.05
N ASP A 544 46.01 6.64 -9.01
CA ASP A 544 46.40 7.01 -7.66
C ASP A 544 45.74 6.04 -6.68
N ASP A 545 46.63 5.34 -5.98
CA ASP A 545 46.48 4.34 -4.95
C ASP A 545 46.16 5.01 -3.61
N ASP A 546 45.17 4.49 -2.88
CA ASP A 546 45.11 4.55 -1.41
C ASP A 546 43.95 3.66 -0.94
N GLY A 547 44.30 2.42 -0.60
CA GLY A 547 43.37 1.40 -0.13
C GLY A 547 42.83 1.61 1.28
N VAL A 548 41.68 0.97 1.55
CA VAL A 548 41.40 0.27 2.81
C VAL A 548 40.40 -0.86 2.51
N ASP A 549 40.92 -2.08 2.48
CA ASP A 549 40.18 -3.35 2.53
C ASP A 549 39.53 -3.54 3.90
N ILE A 550 38.22 -3.84 3.95
CA ILE A 550 37.63 -4.63 5.04
C ILE A 550 36.50 -5.52 4.48
N PHE A 551 36.64 -6.83 4.73
CA PHE A 551 35.74 -7.97 4.45
C PHE A 551 35.95 -8.72 3.13
N ALA A 552 37.09 -9.40 3.03
CA ALA A 552 37.21 -10.67 2.34
C ALA A 552 37.02 -11.81 3.36
N ASP A 553 36.04 -12.67 3.14
CA ASP A 553 36.08 -14.07 3.55
C ASP A 553 35.70 -14.88 2.31
N GLU A 554 36.66 -15.68 1.90
CA GLU A 554 36.81 -16.39 0.64
C GLU A 554 36.02 -17.71 0.70
N TYR A 555 35.09 -17.94 -0.24
CA TYR A 555 34.53 -19.27 -0.50
C TYR A 555 34.61 -19.58 -2.00
N ASP A 556 35.61 -20.41 -2.27
CA ASP A 556 35.94 -21.24 -3.42
C ASP A 556 34.73 -21.64 -4.30
N LEU A 557 34.68 -21.16 -5.55
CA LEU A 557 33.62 -21.45 -6.52
C LEU A 557 34.14 -21.84 -7.92
N ASP A 558 35.42 -22.14 -8.07
CA ASP A 558 36.03 -22.49 -9.37
C ASP A 558 36.20 -24.01 -9.59
N HIS A 559 35.71 -24.86 -8.70
CA HIS A 559 35.89 -26.32 -8.83
C HIS A 559 34.65 -27.13 -9.28
N GLU A 560 33.50 -26.50 -9.54
CA GLU A 560 32.24 -27.22 -9.87
C GLU A 560 31.68 -26.93 -11.28
N MET A 561 32.47 -26.33 -12.18
CA MET A 561 32.09 -26.10 -13.59
C MET A 561 32.83 -27.01 -14.60
N ALA A 562 33.64 -27.95 -14.13
CA ALA A 562 34.39 -28.88 -14.97
C ALA A 562 33.76 -30.28 -15.12
N GLU A 563 32.70 -30.63 -14.37
CA GLU A 563 32.12 -32.00 -14.41
C GLU A 563 30.78 -32.14 -15.15
N LEU A 564 30.17 -31.06 -15.67
CA LEU A 564 28.88 -31.16 -16.39
C LEU A 564 28.98 -31.28 -17.91
N ASN A 565 30.20 -31.32 -18.49
CA ASN A 565 30.42 -31.46 -19.93
C ASN A 565 30.91 -32.85 -20.39
N SER A 566 30.87 -33.89 -19.54
CA SER A 566 31.32 -35.25 -19.90
C SER A 566 30.24 -36.35 -19.91
N SER A 567 28.96 -36.01 -19.73
CA SER A 567 27.84 -36.99 -19.71
C SER A 567 26.80 -36.75 -20.81
N SER A 568 27.25 -36.70 -22.07
CA SER A 568 26.38 -36.79 -23.26
C SER A 568 27.07 -37.63 -24.35
N LYS A 569 27.17 -38.93 -24.10
CA LYS A 569 27.15 -39.99 -25.12
C LYS A 569 26.31 -41.15 -24.63
#